data_AF-A0A7T1C9B0-F1
#
_entry.id   AF-A0A7T1C9B0-F1
#
_cell.length_a   1.000
_cell.length_b   1.000
_cell.length_c   1.000
_cell.angle_alpha   90.00
_cell.angle_beta   90.00
_cell.angle_gamma   90.00
#
_symmetry.space_group_name_H-M   'P 1'
#
loop_
_entity.id
_entity.type
_entity.pdbx_description
1 polymer ?
#
loop_
_entity_poly.entity_id
_entity_poly.type
_entity_poly.pdbx_seq_one_letter_code
_entity_poly.pdbx_strand_id
1 'polypeptide(L)'
;GANVITNLLSAVPYLGNSIVTWLWGGFAVDNATLTRFFTFHFLLPFIITAMVMIHLLFLHQTGSNNPLGTNSNLDKIPFHPFFSFKDIMGFIIMIFILILIVMIYPYMLGDPDNFIPANPLVTPVHIQPEWKFSF
;
A
#
# COMPACT_ATOMS: atom_id res chain seq x y z
N GLY A 1 -8.32 -5.33 -12.75
CA GLY A 1 -7.09 -5.30 -11.93
C GLY A 1 -6.50 -6.69 -11.69
N ALA A 2 -7.11 -7.49 -10.81
CA ALA A 2 -6.51 -8.74 -10.30
C ALA A 2 -5.99 -9.70 -11.38
N ASN A 3 -6.78 -9.97 -12.43
CA ASN A 3 -6.39 -10.86 -13.52
C ASN A 3 -5.09 -10.41 -14.21
N VAL A 4 -4.98 -9.12 -14.57
CA VAL A 4 -3.80 -8.56 -15.25
C VAL A 4 -2.56 -8.64 -14.36
N ILE A 5 -2.65 -8.18 -13.11
CA ILE A 5 -1.50 -8.11 -12.20
C ILE A 5 -0.97 -9.50 -11.87
N THR A 6 -1.87 -10.44 -11.55
CA THR A 6 -1.45 -11.81 -11.21
C THR A 6 -0.90 -12.57 -12.40
N ASN A 7 -1.41 -12.31 -13.62
CA ASN A 7 -0.85 -12.89 -14.84
C ASN A 7 0.56 -12.43 -15.16
N LEU A 8 1.07 -11.34 -14.59
CA LEU A 8 2.49 -10.98 -14.75
C LEU A 8 3.42 -12.10 -14.25
N LEU A 9 2.98 -12.92 -13.27
CA LEU A 9 3.73 -14.07 -12.78
C LEU A 9 3.84 -15.19 -13.82
N SER A 10 2.97 -15.23 -14.84
CA SER A 10 3.06 -16.21 -15.94
C SER A 10 4.34 -16.04 -16.76
N ALA A 11 4.97 -14.86 -16.71
CA ALA A 11 6.22 -14.58 -17.40
C ALA A 11 7.44 -15.29 -16.78
N VAL A 12 7.31 -15.91 -15.60
CA VAL A 12 8.40 -16.70 -14.98
C VAL A 12 8.62 -17.98 -15.80
N PRO A 13 9.83 -18.21 -16.37
CA PRO A 13 10.09 -19.40 -17.16
C PRO A 13 9.85 -20.69 -16.38
N TYR A 14 9.31 -21.70 -17.07
CA TYR A 14 8.98 -23.04 -16.57
C TYR A 14 7.88 -23.13 -15.49
N LEU A 15 7.82 -22.18 -14.55
CA LEU A 15 6.92 -22.23 -13.39
C LEU A 15 5.76 -21.25 -13.45
N GLY A 16 5.79 -20.23 -14.32
CA GLY A 16 4.85 -19.11 -14.28
C GLY A 16 3.38 -19.53 -14.27
N ASN A 17 2.95 -20.37 -15.21
CA ASN A 17 1.56 -20.85 -15.27
C ASN A 17 1.14 -21.64 -14.02
N SER A 18 2.05 -22.44 -13.44
CA SER A 18 1.78 -23.17 -12.20
C SER A 18 1.63 -22.22 -11.00
N ILE A 19 2.41 -21.13 -10.95
CA ILE A 19 2.33 -20.12 -9.90
C ILE A 19 1.00 -19.35 -10.00
N VAL A 20 0.59 -18.96 -11.21
CA VAL A 20 -0.68 -18.23 -11.43
C VAL A 20 -1.88 -19.08 -11.03
N THR A 21 -1.95 -20.32 -11.52
CA THR A 21 -3.05 -21.24 -11.18
C THR A 21 -3.07 -21.58 -9.69
N TRP A 22 -1.90 -21.77 -9.07
CA TRP A 22 -1.79 -21.93 -7.63
C TRP A 22 -2.28 -20.69 -6.87
N LEU A 23 -1.94 -19.48 -7.32
CA LEU A 23 -2.37 -18.24 -6.69
C LEU A 23 -3.88 -18.04 -6.77
N TRP A 24 -4.48 -18.33 -7.94
CA TRP A 24 -5.92 -18.24 -8.12
C TRP A 24 -6.68 -19.34 -7.39
N GLY A 25 -6.07 -20.51 -7.19
CA GLY A 25 -6.77 -21.70 -6.68
C GLY A 25 -7.73 -22.29 -7.73
N GLY A 26 -7.44 -22.07 -9.01
CA GLY A 26 -8.29 -22.43 -10.14
C GLY A 26 -7.72 -21.90 -11.46
N PHE A 27 -8.51 -21.97 -12.53
CA PHE A 27 -8.10 -21.53 -13.89
C PHE A 27 -8.39 -20.06 -14.19
N ALA A 28 -9.11 -19.37 -13.30
CA ALA A 28 -9.44 -17.97 -13.42
C ALA A 28 -9.56 -17.36 -12.01
N VAL A 29 -9.58 -16.02 -11.95
CA VAL A 29 -9.91 -15.30 -10.72
C VAL A 29 -11.37 -15.53 -10.37
N ASP A 30 -11.61 -16.19 -9.23
CA ASP A 30 -12.95 -16.55 -8.76
C ASP A 30 -13.00 -16.53 -7.21
N ASN A 31 -14.03 -17.11 -6.59
CA ASN A 31 -14.28 -17.10 -5.16
C ASN A 31 -13.10 -17.61 -4.30
N ALA A 32 -12.41 -18.66 -4.76
CA ALA A 32 -11.21 -19.16 -4.09
C ALA A 32 -10.11 -18.09 -4.01
N THR A 33 -9.93 -17.32 -5.09
CA THR A 33 -8.99 -16.20 -5.13
C THR A 33 -9.44 -15.09 -4.18
N LEU A 34 -10.71 -14.70 -4.21
CA LEU A 34 -11.26 -13.62 -3.37
C LEU A 34 -11.11 -13.92 -1.88
N THR A 35 -11.44 -15.15 -1.46
CA THR A 35 -11.33 -15.57 -0.06
C THR A 35 -9.88 -15.50 0.42
N ARG A 36 -8.93 -15.99 -0.38
CA ARG A 36 -7.49 -15.92 -0.03
C ARG A 36 -6.97 -14.50 -0.03
N PHE A 37 -7.37 -13.67 -0.99
CA PHE A 37 -6.96 -12.27 -1.05
C PHE A 37 -7.45 -11.51 0.17
N PHE A 38 -8.67 -11.78 0.64
CA PHE A 38 -9.15 -11.23 1.91
C PHE A 38 -8.28 -11.68 3.10
N THR A 39 -7.98 -12.98 3.21
CA THR A 39 -7.11 -13.49 4.29
C THR A 39 -5.71 -12.86 4.26
N PHE A 40 -5.10 -12.72 3.09
CA PHE A 40 -3.80 -12.05 2.96
C PHE A 40 -3.90 -10.56 3.24
N HIS A 41 -4.93 -9.88 2.74
CA HIS A 41 -5.17 -8.47 3.02
C HIS A 41 -5.34 -8.20 4.51
N PHE A 42 -5.97 -9.11 5.25
CA PHE A 42 -6.07 -9.02 6.70
C PHE A 42 -4.73 -9.26 7.39
N LEU A 43 -3.94 -10.25 6.96
CA LEU A 43 -2.68 -10.63 7.61
C LEU A 43 -1.54 -9.64 7.35
N LEU A 44 -1.40 -9.16 6.11
CA LEU A 44 -0.26 -8.35 5.67
C LEU A 44 -0.04 -7.06 6.49
N PRO A 45 -1.07 -6.28 6.89
CA PRO A 45 -0.89 -5.11 7.75
C PRO A 45 -0.18 -5.42 9.08
N PHE A 46 -0.39 -6.59 9.66
CA PHE A 46 0.28 -7.00 10.91
C PHE A 46 1.75 -7.33 10.65
N ILE A 47 2.05 -8.00 9.53
CA ILE A 47 3.42 -8.25 9.09
C ILE A 47 4.14 -6.92 8.83
N ILE A 48 3.48 -5.96 8.17
CA ILE A 48 4.03 -4.62 7.94
C ILE A 48 4.30 -3.92 9.27
N THR A 49 3.39 -3.99 10.25
CA THR A 49 3.63 -3.42 11.58
C THR A 49 4.87 -4.01 12.25
N ALA A 50 5.07 -5.33 12.17
CA ALA A 50 6.28 -5.97 12.69
C ALA A 50 7.55 -5.48 11.95
N MET A 51 7.48 -5.33 10.63
CA MET A 51 8.58 -4.78 9.83
C MET A 51 8.87 -3.31 10.17
N VAL A 52 7.86 -2.50 10.49
CA VAL A 52 8.03 -1.11 10.96
C VAL A 52 8.80 -1.09 12.29
N MET A 53 8.52 -2.00 13.22
CA MET A 53 9.28 -2.08 14.47
C MET A 53 10.75 -2.44 14.25
N ILE A 54 11.02 -3.39 13.34
CA ILE A 54 12.40 -3.75 12.95
C ILE A 54 13.09 -2.55 12.28
N HIS A 55 12.40 -1.85 11.39
CA HIS A 55 12.90 -0.65 10.74
C HIS A 55 13.29 0.42 11.76
N LEU A 56 12.41 0.71 12.73
CA LEU A 56 12.69 1.69 13.80
C LEU A 56 13.80 1.24 14.74
N LEU A 57 13.95 -0.06 15.00
CA LEU A 57 15.06 -0.60 15.77
C LEU A 57 16.41 -0.27 15.11
N PHE A 58 16.53 -0.50 13.80
CA PHE A 58 17.75 -0.16 13.06
C PHE A 58 17.97 1.35 12.97
N LEU A 59 16.90 2.13 12.78
CA LEU A 59 17.00 3.59 12.81
C LEU A 59 17.52 4.10 14.15
N HIS A 60 17.11 3.50 15.27
CA HIS A 60 17.58 3.87 16.60
C HIS A 60 19.05 3.52 16.87
N GLN A 61 19.65 2.59 16.12
CA GLN A 61 21.09 2.29 16.24
C GLN A 61 21.96 3.42 15.67
N THR A 62 21.53 4.07 14.60
CA THR A 62 22.29 5.16 13.95
C THR A 62 21.78 6.56 14.30
N GLY A 63 20.51 6.67 14.67
CA GLY A 63 19.77 7.93 14.73
C GLY A 63 19.36 8.44 13.33
N SER A 64 18.56 9.51 13.31
CA SER A 64 18.11 10.16 12.08
C SER A 64 19.23 10.95 11.40
N ASN A 65 19.19 10.99 10.07
CA ASN A 65 19.99 11.93 9.29
C ASN A 65 19.38 13.35 9.36
N ASN A 66 20.12 14.36 8.87
CA ASN A 66 19.67 15.75 8.78
C ASN A 66 19.85 16.28 7.34
N PRO A 67 19.20 17.40 6.97
CA PRO A 67 19.23 17.93 5.60
C PRO A 67 20.62 18.24 5.04
N LEU A 68 21.61 18.51 5.90
CA LEU A 68 22.99 18.78 5.48
C LEU A 68 23.79 17.50 5.26
N GLY A 69 23.28 16.34 5.68
CA GLY A 69 23.96 15.04 5.58
C GLY A 69 25.24 14.93 6.42
N THR A 70 25.49 15.88 7.32
CA THR A 70 26.66 15.91 8.20
C THR A 70 26.35 15.26 9.55
N ASN A 71 27.36 15.04 10.39
CA ASN A 71 27.14 14.44 11.71
C ASN A 71 26.39 15.41 12.65
N SER A 72 25.21 15.00 13.12
CA SER A 72 24.34 15.78 14.01
C SER A 72 24.65 15.63 15.51
N ASN A 73 25.63 14.81 15.90
CA ASN A 73 25.94 14.54 17.32
C ASN A 73 26.33 15.79 18.12
N LEU A 74 26.81 16.85 17.44
CA LEU A 74 27.21 18.10 18.08
C LEU A 74 26.02 18.94 18.57
N ASP A 75 24.83 18.72 18.02
CA ASP A 75 23.63 19.53 18.29
C ASP A 75 22.37 18.65 18.30
N LYS A 76 22.30 17.74 19.27
CA LYS A 76 21.10 16.92 19.49
C LYS A 76 20.17 17.59 20.48
N ILE A 77 18.89 17.65 20.11
CA ILE A 77 17.79 18.02 20.99
C ILE A 77 16.95 16.79 21.34
N PRO A 78 16.31 16.74 22.53
CA PRO A 78 15.44 15.63 22.88
C PRO A 78 14.21 15.57 21.96
N PHE A 79 13.67 14.36 21.76
CA PHE A 79 12.48 14.17 20.93
C PHE A 79 11.26 14.91 21.47
N HIS A 80 11.01 14.79 22.79
CA HIS A 80 10.00 15.56 23.49
C HIS A 80 10.65 16.78 24.17
N PRO A 81 10.08 18.00 24.04
CA PRO A 81 8.79 18.32 23.42
C PRO A 81 8.86 18.63 21.91
N PHE A 82 10.05 18.84 21.36
CA PHE A 82 10.24 19.48 20.05
C PHE A 82 9.60 18.73 18.89
N PHE A 83 9.98 17.47 18.67
CA PHE A 83 9.45 16.67 17.58
C PHE A 83 8.04 16.16 17.89
N SER A 84 7.71 15.91 19.17
CA SER A 84 6.34 15.53 19.55
C SER A 84 5.29 16.57 19.11
N PHE A 85 5.50 17.86 19.39
CA PHE A 85 4.55 18.90 18.96
C PHE A 85 4.58 19.13 17.45
N LYS A 86 5.75 19.04 16.82
CA LYS A 86 5.88 19.13 15.37
C LYS A 86 5.08 18.02 14.67
N ASP A 87 5.19 16.78 15.16
CA ASP A 87 4.49 15.63 14.62
C ASP A 87 2.97 15.75 14.83
N ILE A 88 2.52 16.18 16.01
CA ILE A 88 1.09 16.46 16.28
C ILE A 88 0.53 17.47 15.28
N MET A 89 1.26 18.56 15.00
CA MET A 89 0.83 19.54 14.00
C MET A 89 0.73 18.90 12.59
N GLY A 90 1.71 18.07 12.22
CA GLY A 90 1.67 17.30 10.97
C GLY A 90 0.45 16.38 10.88
N PHE A 91 0.13 15.66 11.95
CA PHE A 91 -1.05 14.79 12.02
C PHE A 91 -2.35 15.58 11.90
N ILE A 92 -2.45 16.76 12.53
CA ILE A 92 -3.64 17.63 12.40
C ILE A 92 -3.85 18.05 10.94
N ILE A 93 -2.80 18.48 10.26
CA ILE A 93 -2.88 18.87 8.83
C ILE A 93 -3.28 17.65 7.97
N MET A 94 -2.66 16.50 8.18
CA MET A 94 -2.96 15.27 7.43
C MET A 94 -4.42 14.84 7.61
N ILE A 95 -4.92 14.80 8.86
CA ILE A 95 -6.30 14.43 9.18
C ILE A 95 -7.27 15.45 8.58
N PHE A 96 -6.95 16.75 8.65
CA PHE A 96 -7.78 17.79 8.05
C PHE A 96 -7.95 17.57 6.53
N ILE A 97 -6.86 17.31 5.81
CA ILE A 97 -6.91 17.02 4.36
C ILE A 97 -7.71 15.73 4.10
N LEU A 98 -7.49 14.68 4.89
CA LEU A 98 -8.23 13.42 4.74
C LEU A 98 -9.74 13.64 4.91
N ILE A 99 -10.15 14.41 5.93
CA ILE A 99 -11.56 14.74 6.16
C ILE A 99 -12.13 15.53 4.99
N LEU A 100 -11.41 16.51 4.44
CA LEU A 100 -11.86 17.27 3.27
C LEU A 100 -12.13 16.35 2.07
N ILE A 101 -11.22 15.40 1.79
CA ILE A 101 -11.40 14.44 0.70
C ILE A 101 -12.64 13.60 0.95
N VAL A 102 -12.78 13.00 2.15
CA VAL A 102 -13.90 12.11 2.49
C VAL A 102 -15.24 12.84 2.48
N MET A 103 -15.30 14.07 2.96
CA MET A 103 -16.57 14.80 3.13
C MET A 103 -17.01 15.57 1.88
N ILE A 104 -16.06 16.11 1.10
CA ILE A 104 -16.38 16.97 -0.04
C ILE A 104 -16.34 16.19 -1.36
N TYR A 105 -15.31 15.36 -1.57
CA TYR A 105 -15.11 14.63 -2.82
C TYR A 105 -14.66 13.16 -2.58
N PRO A 106 -15.49 12.31 -1.95
CA PRO A 106 -15.09 10.96 -1.53
C PRO A 106 -14.63 10.05 -2.68
N TYR A 107 -15.09 10.32 -3.91
CA TYR A 107 -14.77 9.53 -5.09
C TYR A 107 -13.70 10.16 -5.99
N MET A 108 -13.10 11.28 -5.59
CA MET A 108 -12.08 11.99 -6.39
C MET A 108 -10.90 11.11 -6.79
N LEU A 109 -10.50 10.19 -5.91
CA LEU A 109 -9.35 9.30 -6.10
C LEU A 109 -9.76 7.88 -6.51
N GLY A 110 -11.04 7.63 -6.73
CA GLY A 110 -11.60 6.33 -7.11
C GLY A 110 -11.88 6.25 -8.62
N ASP A 111 -12.02 5.03 -9.12
CA ASP A 111 -12.42 4.76 -10.50
C ASP A 111 -13.94 4.42 -10.54
N PRO A 112 -14.75 5.11 -11.37
CA PRO A 112 -16.19 4.84 -11.47
C PRO A 112 -16.51 3.40 -11.90
N ASP A 113 -15.64 2.70 -12.63
CA ASP A 113 -15.87 1.33 -13.07
C ASP A 113 -15.94 0.34 -11.88
N ASN A 114 -15.35 0.68 -10.73
CA ASN A 114 -15.41 -0.15 -9.53
C ASN A 114 -16.80 -0.16 -8.85
N PHE A 115 -17.74 0.69 -9.29
CA PHE A 115 -19.14 0.61 -8.87
C PHE A 115 -19.96 -0.39 -9.69
N ILE A 116 -19.41 -0.92 -10.77
CA ILE A 116 -20.04 -1.95 -11.58
C ILE A 116 -19.59 -3.32 -11.05
N PRO A 117 -20.51 -4.24 -10.71
CA PRO A 117 -20.15 -5.58 -10.30
C PRO A 117 -19.26 -6.27 -11.35
N ALA A 118 -18.25 -7.01 -10.88
CA ALA A 118 -17.30 -7.67 -11.76
C ALA A 118 -18.00 -8.65 -12.72
N ASN A 119 -17.69 -8.52 -14.01
CA ASN A 119 -18.16 -9.44 -15.06
C ASN A 119 -16.94 -10.12 -15.72
N PRO A 120 -16.72 -11.43 -15.52
CA PRO A 120 -15.58 -12.13 -16.13
C PRO A 120 -15.56 -12.12 -17.66
N LEU A 121 -16.70 -11.86 -18.30
CA LEU A 121 -16.84 -11.87 -19.76
C LEU A 121 -16.68 -10.48 -20.41
N VAL A 122 -16.61 -9.42 -19.60
CA VAL A 122 -16.54 -8.04 -20.10
C VAL A 122 -15.39 -7.31 -19.43
N THR A 123 -14.42 -6.87 -20.23
CA THR A 123 -13.35 -5.97 -19.79
C THR A 123 -13.75 -4.52 -20.03
N PRO A 124 -13.65 -3.62 -19.05
CA PRO A 124 -13.87 -2.20 -19.26
C PRO A 124 -12.91 -1.63 -20.31
N VAL A 125 -13.37 -0.63 -21.06
CA VAL A 125 -12.64 -0.06 -22.21
C VAL A 125 -11.35 0.64 -21.80
N HIS A 126 -11.35 1.32 -20.64
CA HIS A 126 -10.21 2.07 -20.12
C HIS A 126 -9.70 1.49 -18.79
N ILE A 127 -9.49 0.18 -18.74
CA ILE A 127 -8.97 -0.48 -17.53
C ILE A 127 -7.59 0.09 -17.13
N GLN A 128 -7.49 0.56 -15.90
CA GLN A 128 -6.28 1.15 -15.33
C GLN A 128 -6.12 0.74 -13.86
N PRO A 129 -4.89 0.77 -13.30
CA PRO A 129 -4.72 0.59 -11.87
C PRO A 129 -5.13 1.86 -11.11
N GLU A 130 -5.24 1.75 -9.79
CA GLU A 130 -5.41 2.91 -8.93
C GLU A 130 -4.24 3.89 -9.11
N TRP A 131 -4.51 5.18 -8.97
CA TRP A 131 -3.58 6.29 -9.24
C TRP A 131 -2.19 6.14 -8.61
N LYS A 132 -2.07 5.53 -7.43
CA LYS A 132 -0.80 5.31 -6.72
C LYS A 132 0.16 4.34 -7.42
N PHE A 133 -0.32 3.62 -8.44
CA PHE A 133 0.47 2.71 -9.27
C PHE A 133 0.75 3.27 -10.68
N SER A 134 0.17 4.41 -11.04
CA SER A 134 0.45 5.12 -12.29
C SER A 134 1.62 6.06 -12.05
N PHE A 135 2.75 5.81 -12.71
CA PHE A 135 3.99 6.58 -12.60
C PHE A 135 4.26 7.40 -13.86
#